data_AF-X1J489-F1
#
_entry.id   AF-X1J489-F1
#
_cell.length_a   1.000
_cell.length_b   1.000
_cell.length_c   1.000
_cell.angle_alpha   90.00
_cell.angle_beta   90.00
_cell.angle_gamma   90.00
#
_symmetry.space_group_name_H-M   'P 1'
#
loop_
_entity.id
_entity.type
_entity.pdbx_description
1 polymer ?
#
loop_
_entity_poly.entity_id
_entity_poly.type
_entity_poly.pdbx_seq_one_letter_code
_entity_poly.pdbx_strand_id
1 'polypeptide(L)'
;MIPEEMAISETGRLLNELYKYKIPVSNIVINQLYQAEEDLCDFCKARRNMQHRNLLKIYKIFKEKLGKNLIEVPLFREEIREYDKLKEFSEYLIK
;
A
#
# COMPACT_ATOMS: atom_id res chain seq x y z
N MET A 1 -2.24 -4.11 1.24
CA MET A 1 -3.33 -3.64 0.35
C MET A 1 -2.75 -2.83 -0.81
N ILE A 2 -3.53 -2.59 -1.87
CA ILE A 2 -3.18 -1.68 -2.98
C ILE A 2 -4.02 -0.39 -2.88
N PRO A 3 -3.57 0.75 -3.42
CA PRO A 3 -4.26 2.05 -3.30
C PRO A 3 -5.48 2.19 -4.23
N GLU A 4 -6.45 1.29 -4.07
CA GLU A 4 -7.71 1.23 -4.81
C GLU A 4 -8.90 1.32 -3.85
N GLU A 5 -10.02 1.92 -4.28
CA GLU A 5 -11.15 2.18 -3.38
C GLU A 5 -11.72 0.89 -2.76
N MET A 6 -11.88 -0.16 -3.55
CA MET A 6 -12.35 -1.46 -3.06
C MET A 6 -11.39 -2.06 -2.04
N ALA A 7 -10.08 -2.00 -2.30
CA ALA A 7 -9.06 -2.53 -1.39
C ALA A 7 -9.03 -1.77 -0.05
N ILE A 8 -9.27 -0.46 -0.07
CA ILE A 8 -9.39 0.37 1.15
C ILE A 8 -10.60 -0.07 1.97
N SER A 9 -11.76 -0.21 1.33
CA SER A 9 -13.01 -0.65 1.99
C SER A 9 -12.86 -2.03 2.62
N GLU A 10 -12.33 -3.00 1.87
CA GLU A 10 -12.13 -4.38 2.34
C GLU A 10 -11.09 -4.44 3.47
N THR A 11 -10.01 -3.66 3.40
CA THR A 11 -9.04 -3.58 4.50
C THR A 11 -9.69 -3.02 5.77
N GLY A 12 -10.56 -2.01 5.65
CA GLY A 12 -11.33 -1.49 6.78
C GLY A 12 -12.25 -2.53 7.41
N ARG A 13 -12.94 -3.34 6.59
CA ARG A 13 -13.78 -4.45 7.06
C ARG A 13 -12.95 -5.51 7.79
N LEU A 14 -11.82 -5.92 7.23
CA LEU A 14 -10.90 -6.86 7.86
C LEU A 14 -10.39 -6.36 9.22
N LEU A 15 -9.98 -5.10 9.32
CA LEU A 15 -9.53 -4.53 10.60
C LEU A 15 -10.63 -4.52 11.66
N ASN A 16 -11.87 -4.22 11.27
CA ASN A 16 -13.01 -4.28 12.20
C ASN A 16 -13.26 -5.71 12.71
N GLU A 17 -13.13 -6.72 11.86
CA GLU A 17 -13.24 -8.11 12.28
C GLU A 17 -12.09 -8.51 13.22
N LEU A 18 -10.84 -8.20 12.87
CA LEU A 18 -9.68 -8.48 13.72
C LEU A 18 -9.78 -7.80 15.10
N TYR A 19 -10.32 -6.58 15.13
CA TYR A 19 -10.58 -5.86 16.38
C TYR A 19 -11.59 -6.60 17.28
N LYS A 20 -12.67 -7.16 16.73
CA LYS A 20 -13.65 -7.96 17.50
C LYS A 20 -13.01 -9.18 18.15
N TYR A 21 -12.09 -9.83 17.43
CA TYR A 21 -11.32 -10.97 17.96
C TYR A 21 -10.14 -10.56 18.84
N LYS A 22 -9.95 -9.26 19.12
CA LYS A 22 -8.83 -8.71 19.89
C LYS A 22 -7.46 -9.08 19.31
N ILE A 23 -7.37 -9.22 17.99
CA ILE A 23 -6.12 -9.50 17.29
C ILE A 23 -5.46 -8.15 16.97
N PRO A 24 -4.27 -7.86 17.53
CA PRO A 24 -3.60 -6.59 17.31
C PRO A 24 -3.04 -6.51 15.89
N VAL A 25 -3.26 -5.37 15.23
CA VAL A 25 -2.66 -5.04 13.94
C VAL A 25 -1.95 -3.70 14.07
N SER A 26 -0.65 -3.69 13.83
CA SER A 26 0.17 -2.48 13.96
C SER A 26 0.57 -1.88 12.62
N ASN A 27 0.76 -2.72 11.59
CA ASN A 27 1.33 -2.34 10.31
C ASN A 27 0.36 -2.62 9.16
N ILE A 28 0.36 -1.77 8.15
CA ILE A 28 -0.31 -1.99 6.86
C ILE A 28 0.69 -1.70 5.75
N VAL A 29 0.93 -2.70 4.90
CA VAL A 29 1.74 -2.54 3.69
C VAL A 29 0.85 -2.05 2.54
N ILE A 30 1.23 -0.96 1.91
CA ILE A 30 0.60 -0.38 0.72
C ILE A 30 1.49 -0.75 -0.48
N ASN A 31 1.05 -1.72 -1.27
CA ASN A 31 1.83 -2.30 -2.36
C ASN A 31 1.44 -1.70 -3.72
N GLN A 32 2.30 -1.92 -4.72
CA GLN A 32 2.07 -1.57 -6.12
C GLN A 32 1.87 -0.07 -6.37
N LEU A 33 2.67 0.76 -5.68
CA LEU A 33 2.67 2.20 -5.88
C LEU A 33 3.44 2.61 -7.12
N TYR A 34 2.76 3.32 -8.03
CA TYR A 34 3.41 3.90 -9.19
C TYR A 34 4.44 4.95 -8.74
N GLN A 35 5.69 4.75 -9.15
CA GLN A 35 6.79 5.65 -8.85
C GLN A 35 6.66 6.96 -9.63
N ALA A 36 7.28 8.01 -9.08
CA ALA A 36 7.40 9.31 -9.74
C ALA A 36 8.55 9.25 -10.75
N GLU A 37 8.32 8.65 -11.92
CA GLU A 37 9.28 8.70 -13.03
C GLU A 37 8.98 9.94 -13.91
N GLU A 38 10.03 10.59 -14.43
CA GLU A 38 9.90 11.81 -15.25
C GLU A 38 9.16 11.54 -16.58
N ASP A 39 9.28 10.32 -17.12
CA ASP A 39 8.76 9.92 -18.45
C ASP A 39 7.56 8.97 -18.40
N LEU A 40 6.58 9.23 -17.52
CA LEU A 40 5.35 8.43 -17.46
C LEU A 40 4.43 8.69 -18.66
N CYS A 41 3.85 7.62 -19.20
CA CYS A 41 2.77 7.66 -20.18
C CYS A 41 1.50 8.32 -19.60
N ASP A 42 0.58 8.82 -20.44
CA ASP A 42 -0.64 9.50 -19.95
C ASP A 42 -1.51 8.61 -19.07
N PHE A 43 -1.67 7.33 -19.44
CA PHE A 43 -2.36 6.34 -18.61
C PHE A 43 -1.67 6.14 -17.26
N CYS A 44 -0.34 6.06 -17.27
CA CYS A 44 0.50 5.86 -16.10
C CYS A 44 0.40 7.05 -15.14
N LYS A 45 0.41 8.29 -15.68
CA LYS A 45 0.16 9.54 -14.93
C LYS A 45 -1.24 9.55 -14.31
N ALA A 46 -2.27 9.21 -15.08
CA ALA A 46 -3.64 9.14 -14.59
C ALA A 46 -3.78 8.11 -13.46
N ARG A 47 -3.18 6.92 -13.60
CA ARG A 47 -3.16 5.87 -12.58
C ARG A 47 -2.46 6.35 -11.32
N ARG A 48 -1.27 6.94 -11.42
CA ARG A 48 -0.54 7.52 -10.28
C ARG A 48 -1.35 8.59 -9.56
N ASN A 49 -1.98 9.50 -10.29
CA ASN A 49 -2.83 10.55 -9.70
C ASN A 49 -4.03 9.97 -8.94
N MET A 50 -4.64 8.90 -9.47
CA MET A 50 -5.70 8.18 -8.77
C MET A 50 -5.17 7.50 -7.49
N GLN A 51 -4.04 6.80 -7.57
CA GLN A 51 -3.40 6.20 -6.40
C GLN A 51 -3.04 7.24 -5.34
N HIS A 52 -2.57 8.42 -5.73
CA HIS A 52 -2.24 9.51 -4.80
C HIS A 52 -3.47 10.00 -4.02
N ARG A 53 -4.62 10.18 -4.68
CA ARG A 53 -5.88 10.52 -3.99
C ARG A 53 -6.28 9.43 -2.99
N ASN A 54 -6.12 8.17 -3.35
CA ASN A 54 -6.43 7.04 -2.49
C ASN A 54 -5.43 6.90 -1.33
N LEU A 55 -4.15 7.19 -1.56
CA LEU A 55 -3.12 7.27 -0.51
C LEU A 55 -3.50 8.31 0.54
N LEU A 56 -3.93 9.51 0.15
CA LEU A 56 -4.37 10.52 1.11
C LEU A 56 -5.53 10.03 1.98
N LYS A 57 -6.49 9.29 1.39
CA LYS A 57 -7.57 8.63 2.17
C LYS A 57 -6.99 7.58 3.13
N ILE A 58 -6.06 6.75 2.66
CA ILE A 58 -5.40 5.71 3.46
C ILE A 58 -4.68 6.32 4.66
N TYR A 59 -3.89 7.38 4.45
CA TYR A 59 -3.21 8.12 5.52
C TYR A 59 -4.19 8.64 6.57
N LYS A 60 -5.24 9.33 6.12
CA LYS A 60 -6.27 9.87 7.01
C LYS A 60 -6.99 8.79 7.82
N ILE A 61 -7.33 7.66 7.21
CA ILE A 61 -8.11 6.60 7.87
C ILE A 61 -7.19 5.75 8.76
N PHE A 62 -6.13 5.19 8.21
CA PHE A 62 -5.38 4.15 8.89
C PHE A 62 -4.24 4.71 9.75
N LYS A 63 -3.54 5.76 9.31
CA LYS A 63 -2.45 6.37 10.09
C LYS A 63 -3.01 7.31 11.17
N GLU A 64 -3.76 8.32 10.76
CA GLU A 64 -4.23 9.38 11.68
C GLU A 64 -5.31 8.88 12.64
N LYS A 65 -6.38 8.24 12.13
CA LYS A 65 -7.51 7.82 12.99
C LYS A 65 -7.25 6.51 13.73
N LEU A 66 -6.57 5.55 13.11
CA LEU A 66 -6.39 4.20 13.66
C LEU A 66 -4.97 3.93 14.19
N GLY A 67 -4.05 4.89 14.09
CA GLY A 67 -2.70 4.80 14.62
C GLY A 67 -1.85 3.69 14.01
N LYS A 68 -2.12 3.29 12.76
CA LYS A 68 -1.38 2.21 12.08
C LYS A 68 -0.11 2.77 11.44
N ASN A 69 0.96 1.99 11.51
CA ASN A 69 2.15 2.24 10.71
C ASN A 69 1.89 1.84 9.25
N LEU A 70 2.26 2.70 8.31
CA LEU A 70 2.05 2.49 6.88
C LEU A 70 3.40 2.32 6.20
N ILE A 71 3.56 1.21 5.48
CA ILE A 71 4.77 0.88 4.74
C ILE A 71 4.44 0.96 3.25
N GLU A 72 5.09 1.87 2.53
CA GLU A 72 4.88 2.06 1.10
C GLU A 72 5.87 1.23 0.28
N VAL A 73 5.33 0.46 -0.67
CA VAL A 73 6.10 -0.43 -1.54
C VAL A 73 5.79 -0.10 -3.00
N PRO A 74 6.81 0.15 -3.84
CA PRO A 74 6.61 0.52 -5.22
C PRO A 74 6.07 -0.64 -6.05
N LEU A 75 5.51 -0.31 -7.21
CA LEU A 75 5.23 -1.26 -8.27
C LEU A 75 6.55 -1.66 -8.95
N PHE A 76 6.79 -2.97 -9.03
CA PHE A 76 7.93 -3.53 -9.75
C PHE A 76 7.51 -3.89 -11.19
N ARG A 77 8.45 -3.78 -12.14
CA ARG A 77 8.21 -4.09 -13.56
C ARG A 77 8.02 -5.58 -13.81
N GLU A 78 8.71 -6.41 -13.04
CA GLU A 78 8.70 -7.86 -13.13
C GLU A 78 8.05 -8.48 -11.90
N GLU A 79 7.60 -9.71 -12.05
CA GLU A 79 7.10 -10.48 -10.92
C GLU A 79 8.25 -10.80 -9.96
N ILE A 80 8.04 -10.54 -8.67
CA ILE A 80 9.05 -10.77 -7.64
C ILE A 80 9.04 -12.26 -7.29
N ARG A 81 10.01 -12.99 -7.83
CA ARG A 81 10.26 -14.41 -7.57
C ARG A 81 11.74 -14.63 -7.32
N GLU A 82 12.06 -15.79 -6.74
CA GLU A 82 13.43 -16.20 -6.40
C GLU A 82 14.04 -15.39 -5.24
N TYR A 83 15.09 -15.95 -4.65
CA TYR A 83 15.66 -15.45 -3.39
C TYR A 83 16.18 -14.01 -3.52
N ASP A 84 16.92 -13.70 -4.58
CA ASP A 84 17.58 -12.40 -4.71
C ASP A 84 16.58 -11.26 -4.86
N LYS A 85 15.52 -11.44 -5.66
CA LYS A 85 14.46 -10.43 -5.81
C LYS A 85 13.62 -10.28 -4.54
N LEU A 86 13.35 -11.36 -3.81
CA LEU A 86 12.67 -11.29 -2.52
C LEU A 86 13.52 -10.54 -1.48
N LYS A 87 14.84 -10.72 -1.52
CA LYS A 87 15.79 -10.01 -0.66
C LYS A 87 15.79 -8.52 -0.98
N GLU A 88 15.88 -8.13 -2.25
CA GLU A 88 15.75 -6.73 -2.70
C GLU A 88 14.41 -6.12 -2.24
N PHE A 89 13.30 -6.84 -2.43
CA PHE A 89 11.98 -6.40 -1.99
C PHE A 89 11.90 -6.15 -0.47
N SER A 90 12.58 -6.99 0.33
CA SER A 90 12.54 -6.90 1.79
C SER A 90 13.09 -5.58 2.34
N GLU A 91 13.99 -4.91 1.59
CA GLU A 91 14.56 -3.61 1.97
C GLU A 91 13.50 -2.51 2.07
N TYR A 92 12.38 -2.64 1.35
CA TYR A 92 11.25 -1.72 1.45
C TYR A 92 10.41 -1.92 2.72
N LEU A 93 10.53 -3.07 3.38
CA LEU A 93 9.72 -3.42 4.57
C LEU A 93 10.35 -3.03 5.90
N ILE A 94 11.66 -2.73 5.92
CA ILE A 94 12.46 -2.56 7.14
C ILE A 94 12.78 -1.07 7.41
N LYS A 95 12.20 -0.15 6.64
CA LYS A 95 12.41 1.30 6.81
C LYS A 95 11.73 1.88 8.05
#